data_AF-A0A328WHS9-F1
#
_entry.id   AF-A0A328WHS9-F1
#
_cell.length_a   1.000
_cell.length_b   1.000
_cell.length_c   1.000
_cell.angle_alpha   90.00
_cell.angle_beta   90.00
_cell.angle_gamma   90.00
#
_symmetry.space_group_name_H-M   'P 1'
#
loop_
_entity.id
_entity.type
_entity.pdbx_description
1 polymer ?
#
loop_
_entity_poly.entity_id
_entity_poly.type
_entity_poly.pdbx_seq_one_letter_code
_entity_poly.pdbx_strand_id
1 'polypeptide(L)'
;MLRLFDTHHIRKCKELEGMWEFAPVAGIGERPAGYNDKLPVPGCWEMHPRFGNYRGVGVYRKIISLSRKTNLRIEFKGVSHTAHVYFNGELAVRHYNAYTAFDMVIPEVQVGEHELLVYVDNSFNEESALHVPNDYYTYGGINRPVALEEVSDLYIENVMFTPYKQDGVWHGSWKVVIRNLGSLVKKGSFRGSLAEVEGVLGSFEVKPGERVERIATVSYPDVLEWSLDDPNLYVLRAVLTVDDTDCDDWLDRIGFREITTHNGKIQLNGQNLVLKGVNRHEDHPIAGSSLPLPLMVKDVDLMIELGCNSVRTSHYPNDERFLDLCDERGIAVWEENHARGLSLEQMLHPNFGWQSEQVTREMVQQHFNHPSILIWAILNECASNTEEGRAHYAKQLTIIGELDPSRPRSFASHHRDQEKCFDLAEIVSFNLYPGWYTDEKPGELADLARSWADALGGEGKPMIISEFGGDGFYGFRSPNREKGSEERQADIIASNLKAYMEREYISGMFIWQFSDCRVTEGLGWLLNRSCTRNSKGIVDEYRRPKLAYETVRRHFMGEHNI
;
A
#
# COMPACT_ATOMS: atom_id res chain seq x y z
N MET A 1 -6.43 -1.76 16.60
CA MET A 1 -5.03 -2.22 16.40
C MET A 1 -4.41 -1.41 15.29
N LEU A 2 -3.35 -0.63 15.58
CA LEU A 2 -2.58 0.21 14.63
C LEU A 2 -1.57 -0.58 13.78
N ARG A 3 -0.77 -1.43 14.44
CA ARG A 3 0.27 -2.31 13.86
C ARG A 3 0.24 -3.65 14.60
N LEU A 4 0.97 -4.66 14.12
CA LEU A 4 1.04 -5.97 14.80
C LEU A 4 2.04 -6.03 15.97
N PHE A 5 2.68 -4.90 16.27
CA PHE A 5 3.64 -4.72 17.34
C PHE A 5 3.52 -3.30 17.92
N ASP A 6 4.09 -3.06 19.09
CA ASP A 6 4.10 -1.73 19.71
C ASP A 6 5.07 -0.79 18.97
N THR A 7 4.59 0.37 18.54
CA THR A 7 5.42 1.38 17.86
C THR A 7 6.06 2.40 18.81
N HIS A 8 5.65 2.39 20.09
CA HIS A 8 6.15 3.29 21.12
C HIS A 8 6.09 2.64 22.51
N HIS A 9 7.10 2.88 23.34
CA HIS A 9 7.10 2.53 24.77
C HIS A 9 7.22 3.77 25.68
N ILE A 10 7.83 4.86 25.18
CA ILE A 10 7.98 6.14 25.90
C ILE A 10 6.89 7.11 25.45
N ARG A 11 6.70 7.28 24.15
CA ARG A 11 5.59 8.10 23.62
C ARG A 11 4.28 7.46 24.02
N LYS A 12 3.37 8.25 24.62
CA LYS A 12 2.04 7.74 24.93
C LYS A 12 1.22 7.74 23.65
N CYS A 13 0.87 6.55 23.19
CA CYS A 13 -0.04 6.36 22.07
C CYS A 13 -1.30 5.63 22.56
N LYS A 14 -2.46 6.06 22.05
CA LYS A 14 -3.71 5.31 22.20
C LYS A 14 -4.49 5.34 20.90
N GLU A 15 -5.21 4.27 20.65
CA GLU A 15 -6.11 4.20 19.51
C GLU A 15 -7.41 4.95 19.79
N LEU A 16 -7.96 5.59 18.76
CA LEU A 16 -9.28 6.21 18.81
C LEU A 16 -10.36 5.33 18.14
N GLU A 17 -10.15 4.02 18.10
CA GLU A 17 -11.11 3.06 17.54
C GLU A 17 -12.46 3.05 18.29
N GLY A 18 -13.48 2.50 17.63
CA GLY A 18 -14.82 2.29 18.16
C GLY A 18 -15.87 3.16 17.50
N MET A 19 -16.99 3.39 18.20
CA MET A 19 -18.12 4.13 17.64
C MET A 19 -17.91 5.64 17.73
N TRP A 20 -17.98 6.33 16.60
CA TRP A 20 -17.95 7.79 16.50
C TRP A 20 -19.33 8.29 16.11
N GLU A 21 -19.67 9.49 16.59
CA GLU A 21 -20.88 10.18 16.17
C GLU A 21 -20.78 10.55 14.68
N PHE A 22 -21.86 10.40 13.92
CA PHE A 22 -21.85 10.62 12.48
C PHE A 22 -23.12 11.36 12.01
N ALA A 23 -22.95 12.18 10.97
CA ALA A 23 -24.05 12.70 10.17
C ALA A 23 -23.60 13.01 8.73
N PRO A 24 -24.46 12.77 7.71
CA PRO A 24 -24.27 13.36 6.40
C PRO A 24 -24.51 14.88 6.45
N VAL A 25 -23.79 15.64 5.63
CA VAL A 25 -23.91 17.10 5.48
C VAL A 25 -23.86 17.48 3.99
N ALA A 26 -24.28 18.70 3.64
CA ALA A 26 -24.28 19.14 2.24
C ALA A 26 -22.89 19.53 1.74
N GLY A 27 -21.99 19.92 2.65
CA GLY A 27 -20.62 20.29 2.29
C GLY A 27 -19.66 20.30 3.47
N ILE A 28 -18.37 20.34 3.17
CA ILE A 28 -17.33 20.43 4.18
C ILE A 28 -17.43 21.76 4.94
N GLY A 29 -17.36 21.69 6.27
CA GLY A 29 -17.46 22.85 7.16
C GLY A 29 -18.89 23.13 7.67
N GLU A 30 -19.90 22.46 7.13
CA GLU A 30 -21.27 22.54 7.64
C GLU A 30 -21.43 21.74 8.94
N ARG A 31 -21.88 22.39 10.02
CA ARG A 31 -22.22 21.68 11.26
C ARG A 31 -23.64 21.09 11.16
N PRO A 32 -23.81 19.77 11.37
CA PRO A 32 -25.13 19.16 11.37
C PRO A 32 -25.94 19.63 12.58
N ALA A 33 -27.27 19.65 12.45
CA ALA A 33 -28.18 19.95 13.56
C ALA A 33 -28.05 18.95 14.72
N GLY A 34 -27.59 17.73 14.42
CA GLY A 34 -27.29 16.68 15.38
C GLY A 34 -26.65 15.46 14.71
N TYR A 35 -26.00 14.62 15.51
CA TYR A 35 -25.38 13.37 15.05
C TYR A 35 -26.34 12.21 15.29
N ASN A 36 -27.16 11.90 14.28
CA ASN A 36 -28.24 10.91 14.37
C ASN A 36 -27.76 9.45 14.21
N ASP A 37 -26.47 9.27 13.91
CA ASP A 37 -25.83 7.98 13.72
C ASP A 37 -24.60 7.83 14.61
N LYS A 38 -24.21 6.57 14.80
CA LYS A 38 -22.86 6.23 15.22
C LYS A 38 -22.30 5.20 14.25
N LEU A 39 -21.13 5.47 13.69
CA LEU A 39 -20.44 4.57 12.77
C LEU A 39 -19.14 4.06 13.40
N PRO A 40 -18.73 2.81 13.08
CA PRO A 40 -17.45 2.29 13.53
C PRO A 40 -16.30 3.04 12.84
N VAL A 41 -15.25 3.31 13.61
CA VAL A 41 -13.95 3.78 13.15
C VAL A 41 -12.91 2.77 13.65
N PRO A 42 -12.14 2.12 12.76
CA PRO A 42 -12.21 2.27 11.31
C PRO A 42 -13.51 1.66 10.70
N GLY A 43 -13.93 2.18 9.54
CA GLY A 43 -15.10 1.69 8.82
C GLY A 43 -15.44 2.47 7.55
N CYS A 44 -16.19 1.83 6.66
CA CYS A 44 -16.79 2.46 5.48
C CYS A 44 -18.30 2.63 5.70
N TRP A 45 -18.85 3.82 5.44
CA TRP A 45 -20.28 4.06 5.66
C TRP A 45 -21.16 3.21 4.75
N GLU A 46 -20.66 2.74 3.60
CA GLU A 46 -21.41 1.88 2.70
C GLU A 46 -21.78 0.53 3.34
N MET A 47 -21.14 0.16 4.46
CA MET A 47 -21.49 -1.04 5.23
C MET A 47 -22.70 -0.80 6.14
N HIS A 48 -23.10 0.45 6.33
CA HIS A 48 -24.30 0.80 7.09
C HIS A 48 -25.53 0.75 6.17
N PRO A 49 -26.64 0.11 6.59
CA PRO A 49 -27.84 -0.06 5.73
C PRO A 49 -28.44 1.23 5.17
N ARG A 50 -28.26 2.37 5.85
CA ARG A 50 -28.78 3.67 5.39
C ARG A 50 -27.88 4.36 4.37
N PHE A 51 -26.61 3.97 4.27
CA PHE A 51 -25.58 4.68 3.51
C PHE A 51 -24.92 3.82 2.43
N GLY A 52 -25.47 2.65 2.10
CA GLY A 52 -24.89 1.69 1.15
C GLY A 52 -24.56 2.23 -0.25
N ASN A 53 -25.30 3.27 -0.68
CA ASN A 53 -25.09 3.99 -1.93
C ASN A 53 -24.85 5.49 -1.72
N TYR A 54 -24.56 5.91 -0.49
CA TYR A 54 -24.31 7.31 -0.18
C TYR A 54 -22.96 7.74 -0.74
N ARG A 55 -22.98 8.79 -1.55
CA ARG A 55 -21.80 9.50 -2.04
C ARG A 55 -21.96 10.98 -1.75
N GLY A 56 -20.99 11.58 -1.06
CA GLY A 56 -21.13 12.93 -0.53
C GLY A 56 -20.24 13.15 0.69
N VAL A 57 -20.58 14.18 1.47
CA VAL A 57 -19.82 14.59 2.64
C VAL A 57 -20.47 14.05 3.92
N GLY A 58 -19.72 13.27 4.69
CA GLY A 58 -20.08 12.88 6.05
C GLY A 58 -19.15 13.54 7.07
N VAL A 59 -19.66 13.85 8.26
CA VAL A 59 -18.84 14.35 9.37
C VAL A 59 -18.88 13.38 10.53
N TYR A 60 -17.69 12.96 10.97
CA TYR A 60 -17.47 12.17 12.17
C TYR A 60 -17.09 13.08 13.33
N ARG A 61 -17.60 12.79 14.53
CA ARG A 61 -17.29 13.52 15.76
C ARG A 61 -16.81 12.60 16.87
N LYS A 62 -15.76 13.05 17.57
CA LYS A 62 -15.22 12.42 18.78
C LYS A 62 -14.88 13.49 19.82
N ILE A 63 -15.17 13.18 21.08
CA ILE A 63 -14.65 13.95 22.21
C ILE A 63 -13.40 13.27 22.75
N ILE A 64 -12.32 14.04 22.86
CA ILE A 64 -11.04 13.63 23.41
C ILE A 64 -10.90 14.27 24.80
N SER A 65 -10.74 13.45 25.83
CA SER A 65 -10.48 13.93 27.20
C SER A 65 -8.99 13.83 27.51
N LEU A 66 -8.41 14.93 27.99
CA LEU A 66 -7.01 15.03 28.43
C LEU A 66 -6.94 15.33 29.93
N SER A 67 -6.06 14.62 30.63
CA SER A 67 -5.82 14.79 32.07
C SER A 67 -4.63 15.70 32.40
N ARG A 68 -3.83 16.06 31.39
CA ARG A 68 -2.69 16.97 31.52
C ARG A 68 -2.54 17.80 30.25
N LYS A 69 -1.91 18.96 30.40
CA LYS A 69 -1.49 19.78 29.25
C LYS A 69 -0.38 19.06 28.49
N THR A 70 -0.47 19.01 27.16
CA THR A 70 0.49 18.26 26.31
C THR A 70 0.45 18.72 24.85
N ASN A 71 1.45 18.34 24.06
CA ASN A 71 1.38 18.43 22.60
C ASN A 71 0.71 17.16 22.08
N LEU A 72 -0.30 17.31 21.22
CA LEU A 72 -0.96 16.18 20.59
C LEU A 72 -0.49 15.99 19.16
N ARG A 73 -0.21 14.75 18.78
CA ARG A 73 -0.18 14.31 17.39
C ARG A 73 -1.36 13.38 17.16
N ILE A 74 -2.18 13.63 16.14
CA ILE A 74 -3.25 12.72 15.72
C ILE A 74 -2.91 12.21 14.34
N GLU A 75 -2.67 10.90 14.24
CA GLU A 75 -2.35 10.24 12.98
C GLU A 75 -3.57 9.46 12.49
N PHE A 76 -4.00 9.74 11.27
CA PHE A 76 -5.04 8.99 10.57
C PHE A 76 -4.36 8.05 9.58
N LYS A 77 -4.52 6.74 9.75
CA LYS A 77 -3.92 5.75 8.84
C LYS A 77 -4.59 5.71 7.47
N GLY A 78 -5.79 6.29 7.32
CA GLY A 78 -6.52 6.37 6.06
C GLY A 78 -7.93 6.93 6.24
N VAL A 79 -8.30 7.87 5.37
CA VAL A 79 -9.64 8.48 5.29
C VAL A 79 -10.08 8.53 3.84
N SER A 80 -11.15 7.82 3.50
CA SER A 80 -11.63 7.65 2.12
C SER A 80 -12.59 8.76 1.68
N HIS A 81 -12.24 9.65 0.75
CA HIS A 81 -10.89 9.86 0.20
C HIS A 81 -10.39 11.31 0.29
N THR A 82 -11.22 12.23 0.76
CA THR A 82 -10.83 13.61 1.05
C THR A 82 -11.21 13.92 2.49
N ALA A 83 -10.24 14.38 3.27
CA ALA A 83 -10.39 14.63 4.71
C ALA A 83 -10.13 16.09 5.06
N HIS A 84 -11.04 16.71 5.80
CA HIS A 84 -10.79 17.98 6.50
C HIS A 84 -11.01 17.76 7.99
N VAL A 85 -9.93 17.90 8.77
CA VAL A 85 -9.94 17.63 10.21
C VAL A 85 -9.93 18.94 10.97
N TYR A 86 -10.87 19.09 11.91
CA TYR A 86 -10.99 20.24 12.78
C TYR A 86 -10.80 19.82 14.24
N PHE A 87 -10.07 20.64 14.99
CA PHE A 87 -9.89 20.49 16.43
C PHE A 87 -10.40 21.73 17.14
N ASN A 88 -11.35 21.56 18.06
CA ASN A 88 -12.03 22.66 18.76
C ASN A 88 -12.59 23.74 17.83
N GLY A 89 -13.08 23.34 16.65
CA GLY A 89 -13.69 24.24 15.66
C GLY A 89 -12.71 24.87 14.66
N GLU A 90 -11.40 24.72 14.86
CA GLU A 90 -10.37 25.23 13.96
C GLU A 90 -9.89 24.15 12.99
N LEU A 91 -9.71 24.48 11.71
CA LEU A 91 -9.19 23.56 10.71
C LEU A 91 -7.71 23.25 11.03
N ALA A 92 -7.40 21.98 11.28
CA ALA A 92 -6.08 21.53 11.67
C ALA A 92 -5.29 20.95 10.48
N VAL A 93 -5.91 20.10 9.65
CA VAL A 93 -5.26 19.50 8.48
C VAL A 93 -6.26 19.16 7.38
N ARG A 94 -5.79 19.18 6.14
CA ARG A 94 -6.48 18.63 4.96
C ARG A 94 -5.64 17.50 4.40
N HIS A 95 -6.28 16.46 3.91
CA HIS A 95 -5.64 15.37 3.22
C HIS A 95 -6.50 14.86 2.07
N TYR A 96 -5.83 14.36 1.04
CA TYR A 96 -6.45 13.73 -0.11
C TYR A 96 -5.74 12.40 -0.35
N ASN A 97 -6.53 11.39 -0.73
CA ASN A 97 -6.24 9.97 -0.93
C ASN A 97 -6.69 9.08 0.23
N ALA A 98 -7.32 7.94 -0.10
CA ALA A 98 -7.87 7.00 0.88
C ALA A 98 -6.86 6.09 1.58
N TYR A 99 -5.65 5.99 1.00
CA TYR A 99 -4.78 4.82 1.16
C TYR A 99 -3.42 5.14 1.77
N THR A 100 -3.19 6.39 2.16
CA THR A 100 -1.95 6.84 2.79
C THR A 100 -2.28 7.56 4.10
N ALA A 101 -1.40 7.40 5.09
CA ALA A 101 -1.56 8.04 6.38
C ALA A 101 -1.24 9.54 6.30
N PHE A 102 -1.78 10.30 7.25
CA PHE A 102 -1.42 11.69 7.48
C PHE A 102 -1.62 12.04 8.94
N ASP A 103 -0.99 13.12 9.40
CA ASP A 103 -1.13 13.57 10.77
C ASP A 103 -1.37 15.07 10.90
N MET A 104 -1.74 15.45 12.11
CA MET A 104 -1.74 16.83 12.58
C MET A 104 -1.07 16.90 13.94
N VAL A 105 -0.38 18.00 14.19
CA VAL A 105 0.29 18.28 15.46
C VAL A 105 -0.28 19.57 16.04
N ILE A 106 -0.82 19.48 17.26
CA ILE A 106 -1.39 20.61 17.99
C ILE A 106 -0.58 20.80 19.27
N PRO A 107 0.20 21.89 19.37
CA PRO A 107 1.01 22.15 20.55
C PRO A 107 0.15 22.63 21.73
N GLU A 108 0.62 22.38 22.95
CA GLU A 108 0.17 23.04 24.18
C GLU A 108 -1.33 22.92 24.46
N VAL A 109 -1.94 21.78 24.10
CA VAL A 109 -3.36 21.48 24.31
C VAL A 109 -3.65 21.41 25.82
N GLN A 110 -4.65 22.17 26.26
CA GLN A 110 -4.99 22.30 27.68
C GLN A 110 -5.65 21.03 28.24
N VAL A 111 -5.77 20.94 29.57
CA VAL A 111 -6.55 19.90 30.24
C VAL A 111 -8.03 20.09 29.94
N GLY A 112 -8.77 19.01 29.70
CA GLY A 112 -10.22 19.05 29.51
C GLY A 112 -10.71 18.20 28.35
N GLU A 113 -11.91 18.52 27.88
CA GLU A 113 -12.53 17.89 26.72
C GLU A 113 -12.29 18.72 25.47
N HIS A 114 -11.96 18.03 24.38
CA HIS A 114 -11.67 18.61 23.08
C HIS A 114 -12.51 17.93 22.00
N GLU A 115 -13.06 18.72 21.09
CA GLU A 115 -13.88 18.23 19.98
C GLU A 115 -12.99 17.99 18.76
N LEU A 116 -13.00 16.75 18.27
CA LEU A 116 -12.42 16.38 16.98
C LEU A 116 -13.56 16.17 15.98
N LEU A 117 -13.54 16.92 14.89
CA LEU A 117 -14.43 16.73 13.74
C LEU A 117 -13.62 16.30 12.53
N VAL A 118 -14.10 15.29 11.81
CA VAL A 118 -13.47 14.80 10.59
C VAL A 118 -14.53 14.80 9.51
N TYR A 119 -14.45 15.77 8.60
CA TYR A 119 -15.24 15.77 7.38
C TYR A 119 -14.57 14.83 6.38
N VAL A 120 -15.37 13.94 5.81
CA VAL A 120 -14.96 12.92 4.86
C VAL A 120 -15.83 13.05 3.63
N ASP A 121 -15.21 13.19 2.45
CA ASP A 121 -15.89 13.27 1.17
C ASP A 121 -15.39 12.16 0.24
N ASN A 122 -16.33 11.36 -0.29
CA ASN A 122 -16.05 10.35 -1.31
C ASN A 122 -16.61 10.72 -2.70
N SER A 123 -16.99 11.99 -2.90
CA SER A 123 -17.55 12.47 -4.16
C SER A 123 -16.53 12.43 -5.28
N PHE A 124 -16.99 12.02 -6.47
CA PHE A 124 -16.26 12.25 -7.70
C PHE A 124 -16.55 13.68 -8.15
N ASN A 125 -15.56 14.56 -8.03
CA ASN A 125 -15.65 15.96 -8.41
C ASN A 125 -14.32 16.42 -9.05
N GLU A 126 -14.30 17.65 -9.57
CA GLU A 126 -13.13 18.23 -10.24
C GLU A 126 -11.90 18.37 -9.33
N GLU A 127 -12.03 18.27 -8.01
CA GLU A 127 -10.87 18.31 -7.12
C GLU A 127 -10.15 16.96 -7.03
N SER A 128 -10.78 15.87 -7.49
CA SER A 128 -10.29 14.50 -7.36
C SER A 128 -9.75 13.94 -8.69
N ALA A 129 -8.42 13.85 -8.83
CA ALA A 129 -7.79 13.35 -10.06
C ALA A 129 -7.47 11.84 -10.03
N LEU A 130 -7.44 11.23 -8.84
CA LEU A 130 -7.10 9.80 -8.65
C LEU A 130 -8.34 8.96 -8.34
N HIS A 131 -9.20 9.43 -7.43
CA HIS A 131 -10.47 8.80 -7.14
C HIS A 131 -11.50 9.22 -8.17
N VAL A 132 -11.71 8.37 -9.17
CA VAL A 132 -12.66 8.53 -10.28
C VAL A 132 -13.54 7.28 -10.38
N PRO A 133 -14.66 7.30 -11.14
CA PRO A 133 -15.37 6.06 -11.42
C PRO A 133 -14.44 5.06 -12.15
N ASN A 134 -14.13 3.94 -11.49
CA ASN A 134 -13.10 3.01 -11.93
C ASN A 134 -13.47 1.53 -11.66
N ASP A 135 -12.62 0.58 -12.07
CA ASP A 135 -12.82 -0.88 -11.91
C ASP A 135 -12.58 -1.40 -10.47
N TYR A 136 -12.74 -0.52 -9.48
CA TYR A 136 -12.75 -0.77 -8.04
C TYR A 136 -13.63 0.29 -7.38
N TYR A 137 -14.05 0.04 -6.14
CA TYR A 137 -14.94 0.95 -5.44
C TYR A 137 -14.17 1.99 -4.62
N THR A 138 -14.52 3.27 -4.81
CA THR A 138 -14.10 4.35 -3.91
C THR A 138 -15.15 4.50 -2.80
N TYR A 139 -14.81 3.98 -1.62
CA TYR A 139 -15.61 4.01 -0.39
C TYR A 139 -15.58 5.39 0.29
N GLY A 140 -16.43 5.60 1.30
CA GLY A 140 -16.40 6.76 2.17
C GLY A 140 -16.28 6.40 3.65
N GLY A 141 -15.48 7.15 4.40
CA GLY A 141 -15.32 6.98 5.86
C GLY A 141 -13.87 7.03 6.32
N ILE A 142 -13.66 6.89 7.63
CA ILE A 142 -12.33 6.73 8.22
C ILE A 142 -12.00 5.24 8.13
N ASN A 143 -11.42 4.80 7.01
CA ASN A 143 -11.32 3.38 6.65
C ASN A 143 -10.17 2.64 7.33
N ARG A 144 -9.20 3.34 7.93
CA ARG A 144 -8.09 2.76 8.70
C ARG A 144 -7.98 3.40 10.09
N PRO A 145 -7.26 2.77 11.04
CA PRO A 145 -7.20 3.23 12.43
C PRO A 145 -6.72 4.68 12.61
N VAL A 146 -7.00 5.25 13.78
CA VAL A 146 -6.56 6.60 14.16
C VAL A 146 -5.79 6.51 15.49
N ALA A 147 -4.59 7.07 15.53
CA ALA A 147 -3.77 7.17 16.74
C ALA A 147 -3.88 8.58 17.36
N LEU A 148 -4.02 8.63 18.68
CA LEU A 148 -3.75 9.84 19.48
C LEU A 148 -2.45 9.65 20.24
N GLU A 149 -1.49 10.52 19.95
CA GLU A 149 -0.18 10.53 20.57
C GLU A 149 -0.01 11.79 21.43
N GLU A 150 0.50 11.62 22.65
CA GLU A 150 1.05 12.72 23.45
C GLU A 150 2.56 12.79 23.20
N VAL A 151 3.00 13.80 22.44
CA VAL A 151 4.41 14.00 22.11
C VAL A 151 5.05 15.04 23.01
N SER A 152 6.36 14.94 23.24
CA SER A 152 7.11 15.96 23.97
C SER A 152 7.36 17.19 23.08
N ASP A 153 8.01 18.23 23.61
CA ASP A 153 8.48 19.35 22.78
C ASP A 153 9.43 18.90 21.67
N LEU A 154 10.15 17.79 21.88
CA LEU A 154 11.05 17.19 20.93
C LEU A 154 10.61 15.74 20.66
N TYR A 155 10.39 15.40 19.41
CA TYR A 155 9.94 14.06 19.05
C TYR A 155 10.54 13.57 17.74
N ILE A 156 10.55 12.25 17.56
CA ILE A 156 10.93 11.55 16.34
C ILE A 156 9.75 11.59 15.37
N GLU A 157 9.92 12.27 14.24
CA GLU A 157 8.90 12.35 13.20
C GLU A 157 8.90 11.11 12.30
N ASN A 158 10.08 10.53 12.04
CA ASN A 158 10.21 9.30 11.26
C ASN A 158 11.58 8.65 11.50
N VAL A 159 11.68 7.33 11.32
CA VAL A 159 12.94 6.58 11.24
C VAL A 159 12.92 5.70 10.00
N MET A 160 13.88 5.87 9.10
CA MET A 160 14.10 5.00 7.95
C MET A 160 15.40 4.23 8.14
N PHE A 161 15.39 2.92 7.90
CA PHE A 161 16.56 2.06 8.05
C PHE A 161 16.85 1.29 6.76
N THR A 162 18.06 1.44 6.23
CA THR A 162 18.50 0.75 5.01
C THR A 162 19.57 -0.30 5.34
N PRO A 163 19.26 -1.61 5.27
CA PRO A 163 20.27 -2.65 5.36
C PRO A 163 21.08 -2.72 4.06
N TYR A 164 22.39 -2.95 4.15
CA TYR A 164 23.25 -3.20 3.00
C TYR A 164 24.45 -4.07 3.41
N LYS A 165 25.03 -4.79 2.45
CA LYS A 165 26.26 -5.56 2.70
C LYS A 165 27.50 -4.80 2.24
N GLN A 166 28.54 -4.86 3.06
CA GLN A 166 29.88 -4.43 2.70
C GLN A 166 30.88 -5.48 3.17
N ASP A 167 31.72 -5.99 2.26
CA ASP A 167 32.74 -7.02 2.56
C ASP A 167 32.17 -8.28 3.24
N GLY A 168 30.93 -8.66 2.88
CA GLY A 168 30.23 -9.82 3.44
C GLY A 168 29.58 -9.59 4.80
N VAL A 169 29.70 -8.39 5.38
CA VAL A 169 29.13 -8.01 6.67
C VAL A 169 27.90 -7.12 6.44
N TRP A 170 26.84 -7.34 7.22
CA TRP A 170 25.66 -6.46 7.19
C TRP A 170 25.93 -5.15 7.91
N HIS A 171 25.49 -4.06 7.31
CA HIS A 171 25.48 -2.72 7.85
C HIS A 171 24.07 -2.15 7.75
N GLY A 172 23.78 -1.16 8.58
CA GLY A 172 22.51 -0.45 8.60
C GLY A 172 22.71 1.05 8.61
N SER A 173 22.11 1.75 7.65
CA SER A 173 22.02 3.21 7.66
C SER A 173 20.73 3.65 8.31
N TRP A 174 20.85 4.27 9.47
CA TRP A 174 19.75 4.88 10.22
C TRP A 174 19.56 6.32 9.77
N LYS A 175 18.36 6.68 9.35
CA LYS A 175 17.95 8.05 9.05
C LYS A 175 16.83 8.45 10.01
N VAL A 176 17.16 9.25 11.02
CA VAL A 176 16.23 9.69 12.07
C VAL A 176 15.86 11.14 11.82
N VAL A 177 14.55 11.40 11.70
CA VAL A 177 13.98 12.74 11.54
C VAL A 177 13.46 13.20 12.89
N ILE A 178 13.95 14.35 13.37
CA ILE A 178 13.64 14.90 14.68
C ILE A 178 13.01 16.28 14.50
N ARG A 179 11.96 16.57 15.27
CA ARG A 179 11.27 17.86 15.24
C ARG A 179 11.15 18.47 16.64
N ASN A 180 11.37 19.78 16.72
CA ASN A 180 11.22 20.55 17.96
C ASN A 180 10.03 21.52 17.85
N LEU A 181 8.98 21.25 18.60
CA LEU A 181 7.79 22.08 18.76
C LEU A 181 7.95 23.14 19.86
N GLY A 182 8.95 22.97 20.74
CA GLY A 182 9.17 23.86 21.88
C GLY A 182 9.74 25.22 21.49
N SER A 183 9.78 26.12 22.47
CA SER A 183 10.27 27.50 22.32
C SER A 183 11.78 27.66 22.57
N LEU A 184 12.45 26.60 23.01
CA LEU A 184 13.88 26.58 23.33
C LEU A 184 14.64 25.63 22.40
N VAL A 185 15.92 25.94 22.18
CA VAL A 185 16.84 25.00 21.51
C VAL A 185 16.97 23.76 22.39
N LYS A 186 16.81 22.58 21.78
CA LYS A 186 17.00 21.29 22.44
C LYS A 186 18.30 20.67 21.96
N LYS A 187 19.12 20.20 22.91
CA LYS A 187 20.36 19.47 22.65
C LYS A 187 20.28 18.12 23.34
N GLY A 188 20.82 17.10 22.71
CA GLY A 188 20.75 15.76 23.26
C GLY A 188 21.44 14.74 22.38
N SER A 189 21.14 13.48 22.65
CA SER A 189 21.62 12.34 21.87
C SER A 189 20.45 11.47 21.46
N PHE A 190 20.63 10.73 20.38
CA PHE A 190 19.70 9.66 20.02
C PHE A 190 20.44 8.32 20.05
N ARG A 191 19.78 7.35 20.67
CA ARG A 191 20.27 5.99 20.85
C ARG A 191 19.48 5.05 19.96
N GLY A 192 20.16 4.04 19.43
CA GLY A 192 19.57 3.00 18.62
C GLY A 192 19.81 1.64 19.26
N SER A 193 18.80 0.78 19.21
CA SER A 193 18.90 -0.65 19.51
C SER A 193 18.29 -1.43 18.36
N LEU A 194 19.03 -2.37 17.79
CA LEU A 194 18.58 -3.28 16.75
C LEU A 194 19.45 -4.54 16.76
N ALA A 195 18.84 -5.72 16.66
CA ALA A 195 19.55 -6.99 16.57
C ALA A 195 20.68 -7.14 17.62
N GLU A 196 20.35 -6.92 18.89
CA GLU A 196 21.27 -6.98 20.05
C GLU A 196 22.42 -5.96 20.05
N VAL A 197 22.53 -5.10 19.03
CA VAL A 197 23.46 -3.98 18.99
C VAL A 197 22.75 -2.73 19.53
N GLU A 198 23.25 -2.19 20.64
CA GLU A 198 22.76 -0.96 21.25
C GLU A 198 23.89 0.09 21.35
N GLY A 199 23.59 1.35 21.06
CA GLY A 199 24.56 2.42 21.20
C GLY A 199 24.02 3.82 20.92
N VAL A 200 24.86 4.82 21.21
CA VAL A 200 24.61 6.21 20.80
C VAL A 200 24.89 6.33 19.31
N LEU A 201 23.87 6.69 18.54
CA LEU A 201 23.99 6.88 17.09
C LEU A 201 24.48 8.29 16.73
N GLY A 202 24.26 9.26 17.62
CA GLY A 202 24.79 10.60 17.47
C GLY A 202 24.17 11.62 18.41
N SER A 203 24.63 12.87 18.30
CA SER A 203 24.08 14.03 18.99
C SER A 203 23.25 14.91 18.07
N PHE A 204 22.33 15.68 18.64
CA PHE A 204 21.55 16.68 17.91
C PHE A 204 21.52 18.02 18.64
N GLU A 205 21.26 19.05 17.86
CA GLU A 205 20.81 20.37 18.30
C GLU A 205 19.67 20.73 17.34
N VAL A 206 18.50 21.07 17.88
CA VAL A 206 17.30 21.39 17.10
C VAL A 206 16.72 22.70 17.61
N LYS A 207 16.65 23.71 16.75
CA LYS A 207 16.09 25.01 17.11
C LYS A 207 14.56 24.95 17.20
N PRO A 208 13.92 25.92 17.88
CA PRO A 208 12.45 26.03 17.90
C PRO A 208 11.85 26.00 16.49
N GLY A 209 10.86 25.13 16.28
CA GLY A 209 10.16 24.96 15.00
C GLY A 209 10.96 24.23 13.92
N GLU A 210 12.21 23.82 14.21
CA GLU A 210 13.07 23.17 13.23
C GLU A 210 12.79 21.67 13.13
N ARG A 211 12.98 21.15 11.91
CA ARG A 211 13.03 19.73 11.58
C ARG A 211 14.45 19.41 11.11
N VAL A 212 15.09 18.43 11.75
CA VAL A 212 16.45 18.02 11.38
C VAL A 212 16.50 16.54 11.06
N GLU A 213 17.42 16.19 10.17
CA GLU A 213 17.73 14.81 9.81
C GLU A 213 19.10 14.41 10.37
N ARG A 214 19.22 13.20 10.89
CA ARG A 214 20.48 12.62 11.34
C ARG A 214 20.67 11.25 10.72
N ILE A 215 21.87 11.02 10.21
CA ILE A 215 22.27 9.75 9.61
C ILE A 215 23.37 9.13 10.46
N ALA A 216 23.24 7.84 10.75
CA ALA A 216 24.26 7.04 11.43
C ALA A 216 24.37 5.67 10.77
N THR A 217 25.58 5.13 10.72
CA THR A 217 25.84 3.80 10.16
C THR A 217 26.34 2.88 11.27
N VAL A 218 25.78 1.68 11.34
CA VAL A 218 26.13 0.65 12.33
C VAL A 218 26.39 -0.67 11.61
N SER A 219 27.32 -1.47 12.13
CA SER A 219 27.62 -2.81 11.63
C SER A 219 26.87 -3.87 12.45
N TYR A 220 26.37 -4.90 11.77
CA TYR A 220 25.54 -5.98 12.30
C TYR A 220 26.08 -7.34 11.82
N PRO A 221 27.21 -7.83 12.36
CA PRO A 221 27.89 -9.01 11.82
C PRO A 221 27.12 -10.33 11.98
N ASP A 222 26.26 -10.44 12.99
CA ASP A 222 25.67 -11.71 13.42
C ASP A 222 24.16 -11.81 13.15
N VAL A 223 23.64 -11.01 12.21
CA VAL A 223 22.21 -11.04 11.84
C VAL A 223 21.89 -12.16 10.87
N LEU A 224 20.76 -12.82 11.10
CA LEU A 224 20.08 -13.66 10.10
C LEU A 224 19.35 -12.77 9.09
N GLU A 225 19.43 -13.16 7.83
CA GLU A 225 18.76 -12.47 6.73
C GLU A 225 17.24 -12.68 6.78
N TRP A 226 16.50 -11.68 6.34
CA TRP A 226 15.11 -11.88 5.97
C TRP A 226 15.04 -12.51 4.58
N SER A 227 14.26 -13.56 4.45
CA SER A 227 13.90 -14.19 3.18
C SER A 227 12.43 -14.64 3.22
N LEU A 228 11.92 -15.18 2.12
CA LEU A 228 10.54 -15.68 2.07
C LEU A 228 10.35 -16.96 2.91
N ASP A 229 11.38 -17.80 3.01
CA ASP A 229 11.33 -19.05 3.80
C ASP A 229 11.70 -18.81 5.27
N ASP A 230 12.63 -17.89 5.52
CA ASP A 230 13.11 -17.50 6.84
C ASP A 230 12.89 -15.97 7.06
N PRO A 231 11.65 -15.54 7.40
CA PRO A 231 11.32 -14.12 7.57
C PRO A 231 11.83 -13.55 8.91
N ASN A 232 13.16 -13.52 9.10
CA ASN A 232 13.78 -13.01 10.31
C ASN A 232 13.56 -11.49 10.45
N LEU A 233 12.86 -11.10 11.51
CA LEU A 233 12.54 -9.70 11.84
C LEU A 233 13.19 -9.27 13.15
N TYR A 234 13.66 -8.03 13.18
CA TYR A 234 14.25 -7.40 14.34
C TYR A 234 13.51 -6.12 14.68
N VAL A 235 13.27 -5.90 15.97
CA VAL A 235 12.69 -4.64 16.44
C VAL A 235 13.78 -3.57 16.44
N LEU A 236 13.60 -2.56 15.59
CA LEU A 236 14.34 -1.33 15.61
C LEU A 236 13.76 -0.44 16.71
N ARG A 237 14.61 0.11 17.58
CA ARG A 237 14.21 1.10 18.58
C ARG A 237 15.14 2.31 18.54
N ALA A 238 14.59 3.47 18.22
CA ALA A 238 15.27 4.76 18.34
C ALA A 238 14.72 5.53 19.55
N VAL A 239 15.60 6.12 20.35
CA VAL A 239 15.24 6.87 21.56
C VAL A 239 15.92 8.23 21.55
N LEU A 240 15.18 9.30 21.84
CA LEU A 240 15.74 10.63 22.09
C LEU A 240 15.99 10.82 23.59
N THR A 241 17.19 11.27 23.93
CA THR A 241 17.61 11.58 25.30
C THR A 241 18.06 13.03 25.39
N VAL A 242 17.48 13.80 26.32
CA VAL A 242 17.83 15.20 26.64
C VAL A 242 18.10 15.28 28.13
N ASP A 243 19.22 15.90 28.53
CA ASP A 243 19.64 16.03 29.93
C ASP A 243 19.56 14.68 30.71
N ASP A 244 20.09 13.61 30.10
CA ASP A 244 20.08 12.23 30.61
C ASP A 244 18.68 11.63 30.86
N THR A 245 17.63 12.21 30.28
CA THR A 245 16.25 11.73 30.38
C THR A 245 15.71 11.36 28.99
N ASP A 246 15.19 10.14 28.86
CA ASP A 246 14.51 9.71 27.63
C ASP A 246 13.17 10.43 27.48
N CYS A 247 12.99 11.15 26.37
CA CYS A 247 11.83 12.01 26.16
C CYS A 247 10.87 11.53 25.07
N ASP A 248 11.34 10.68 24.15
CA ASP A 248 10.53 10.13 23.05
C ASP A 248 11.19 8.89 22.45
N ASP A 249 10.39 8.04 21.80
CA ASP A 249 10.89 6.87 21.08
C ASP A 249 10.11 6.54 19.82
N TRP A 250 10.73 5.71 18.99
CA TRP A 250 10.16 5.15 17.77
C TRP A 250 10.58 3.69 17.66
N LEU A 251 9.60 2.80 17.50
CA LEU A 251 9.82 1.39 17.25
C LEU A 251 9.28 1.01 15.87
N ASP A 252 10.05 0.18 15.17
CA ASP A 252 9.66 -0.43 13.89
C ASP A 252 10.22 -1.85 13.77
N ARG A 253 9.91 -2.56 12.70
CA ARG A 253 10.51 -3.87 12.39
C ARG A 253 11.30 -3.83 11.10
N ILE A 254 12.43 -4.52 11.13
CA ILE A 254 13.41 -4.54 10.05
C ILE A 254 13.76 -5.99 9.71
N GLY A 255 13.86 -6.28 8.42
CA GLY A 255 14.50 -7.49 7.90
C GLY A 255 15.77 -7.14 7.14
N PHE A 256 16.88 -7.83 7.42
CA PHE A 256 18.14 -7.64 6.68
C PHE A 256 18.09 -8.40 5.37
N ARG A 257 17.91 -7.68 4.25
CA ARG A 257 17.81 -8.28 2.92
C ARG A 257 18.24 -7.33 1.81
N GLU A 258 18.79 -7.89 0.74
CA GLU A 258 19.21 -7.16 -0.46
C GLU A 258 18.37 -7.60 -1.64
N ILE A 259 17.87 -6.64 -2.43
CA ILE A 259 17.12 -6.89 -3.66
C ILE A 259 17.88 -6.30 -4.84
N THR A 260 18.11 -7.11 -5.89
CA THR A 260 18.79 -6.65 -7.12
C THR A 260 18.07 -7.13 -8.37
N THR A 261 18.43 -6.56 -9.53
CA THR A 261 17.87 -6.88 -10.85
C THR A 261 18.93 -7.38 -11.85
N HIS A 262 20.01 -7.99 -11.36
CA HIS A 262 21.15 -8.36 -12.19
C HIS A 262 20.85 -9.49 -13.18
N ASN A 263 21.50 -9.44 -14.34
CA ASN A 263 21.39 -10.46 -15.41
C ASN A 263 19.95 -10.75 -15.86
N GLY A 264 19.08 -9.74 -15.86
CA GLY A 264 17.68 -9.87 -16.25
C GLY A 264 16.84 -10.71 -15.28
N LYS A 265 17.28 -10.86 -14.02
CA LYS A 265 16.56 -11.58 -12.96
C LYS A 265 16.34 -10.70 -11.76
N ILE A 266 15.23 -10.89 -11.07
CA ILE A 266 15.04 -10.36 -9.71
C ILE A 266 15.77 -11.30 -8.76
N GLN A 267 16.54 -10.76 -7.82
CA GLN A 267 17.32 -11.55 -6.88
C GLN A 267 17.15 -11.06 -5.45
N LEU A 268 16.82 -11.97 -4.54
CA LEU A 268 16.75 -11.72 -3.10
C LEU A 268 17.97 -12.38 -2.44
N ASN A 269 18.79 -11.58 -1.76
CA ASN A 269 20.06 -12.01 -1.14
C ASN A 269 20.98 -12.75 -2.13
N GLY A 270 21.00 -12.30 -3.38
CA GLY A 270 21.79 -12.88 -4.47
C GLY A 270 21.21 -14.15 -5.11
N GLN A 271 20.06 -14.66 -4.62
CA GLN A 271 19.37 -15.82 -5.20
C GLN A 271 18.27 -15.37 -6.15
N ASN A 272 18.19 -15.99 -7.33
CA ASN A 272 17.13 -15.70 -8.30
C ASN A 272 15.75 -15.98 -7.69
N LEU A 273 14.86 -15.00 -7.80
CA LEU A 273 13.51 -15.06 -7.28
C LEU A 273 12.50 -15.00 -8.42
N VAL A 274 11.55 -15.95 -8.42
CA VAL A 274 10.35 -15.90 -9.27
C VAL A 274 9.15 -15.62 -8.40
N LEU A 275 8.49 -14.49 -8.66
CA LEU A 275 7.30 -14.04 -7.94
C LEU A 275 6.05 -14.77 -8.47
N LYS A 276 5.48 -15.66 -7.66
CA LYS A 276 4.24 -16.38 -7.92
C LYS A 276 3.15 -15.75 -7.06
N GLY A 277 2.31 -14.91 -7.65
CA GLY A 277 1.42 -14.08 -6.86
C GLY A 277 0.05 -13.81 -7.44
N VAL A 278 -0.66 -12.98 -6.69
CA VAL A 278 -2.01 -12.50 -6.99
C VAL A 278 -2.06 -10.98 -6.79
N ASN A 279 -2.90 -10.31 -7.58
CA ASN A 279 -3.31 -8.93 -7.31
C ASN A 279 -4.38 -8.93 -6.22
N ARG A 280 -4.29 -8.02 -5.24
CA ARG A 280 -5.28 -7.92 -4.15
C ARG A 280 -5.73 -6.50 -3.91
N HIS A 281 -7.03 -6.27 -4.07
CA HIS A 281 -7.73 -5.09 -3.55
C HIS A 281 -8.04 -5.21 -2.06
N GLU A 282 -8.11 -4.08 -1.37
CA GLU A 282 -8.76 -3.95 -0.07
C GLU A 282 -10.27 -3.82 -0.27
N ASP A 283 -10.95 -4.95 -0.48
CA ASP A 283 -12.39 -5.02 -0.69
C ASP A 283 -12.98 -6.26 -0.01
N HIS A 284 -14.05 -6.06 0.75
CA HIS A 284 -14.87 -7.14 1.28
C HIS A 284 -16.34 -6.72 1.46
N PRO A 285 -17.33 -7.58 1.18
CA PRO A 285 -18.76 -7.22 1.18
C PRO A 285 -19.32 -6.65 2.47
N ILE A 286 -18.74 -7.01 3.62
CA ILE A 286 -19.19 -6.56 4.95
C ILE A 286 -18.27 -5.51 5.60
N ALA A 287 -17.14 -5.19 4.96
CA ALA A 287 -16.12 -4.31 5.53
C ALA A 287 -15.71 -3.15 4.59
N GLY A 288 -16.11 -3.18 3.31
CA GLY A 288 -15.61 -2.26 2.30
C GLY A 288 -14.09 -2.37 2.17
N SER A 289 -13.39 -1.24 2.20
CA SER A 289 -11.93 -1.19 2.28
C SER A 289 -11.37 -1.17 3.71
N SER A 290 -12.20 -1.35 4.73
CA SER A 290 -11.80 -1.36 6.14
C SER A 290 -11.68 -2.78 6.70
N LEU A 291 -10.76 -3.57 6.13
CA LEU A 291 -10.65 -4.98 6.49
C LEU A 291 -10.15 -5.14 7.94
N PRO A 292 -10.87 -5.88 8.81
CA PRO A 292 -10.37 -6.22 10.14
C PRO A 292 -9.26 -7.27 10.04
N LEU A 293 -8.36 -7.29 11.04
CA LEU A 293 -7.21 -8.19 11.08
C LEU A 293 -7.54 -9.67 10.75
N PRO A 294 -8.61 -10.29 11.30
CA PRO A 294 -8.94 -11.68 10.96
C PRO A 294 -9.22 -11.92 9.47
N LEU A 295 -9.77 -10.94 8.74
CA LEU A 295 -9.96 -11.05 7.29
C LEU A 295 -8.63 -10.89 6.54
N MET A 296 -7.74 -10.01 7.00
CA MET A 296 -6.39 -9.90 6.44
C MET A 296 -5.60 -11.20 6.63
N VAL A 297 -5.64 -11.79 7.83
CA VAL A 297 -5.00 -13.07 8.15
C VAL A 297 -5.57 -14.18 7.25
N LYS A 298 -6.90 -14.27 7.12
CA LYS A 298 -7.54 -15.24 6.22
C LYS A 298 -7.10 -15.07 4.77
N ASP A 299 -7.00 -13.83 4.29
CA ASP A 299 -6.53 -13.56 2.92
C ASP A 299 -5.10 -14.09 2.73
N VAL A 300 -4.18 -13.80 3.66
CA VAL A 300 -2.79 -14.26 3.59
C VAL A 300 -2.68 -15.80 3.73
N ASP A 301 -3.43 -16.42 4.64
CA ASP A 301 -3.48 -17.88 4.80
C ASP A 301 -3.90 -18.56 3.48
N LEU A 302 -4.95 -18.03 2.82
CA LEU A 302 -5.41 -18.55 1.53
C LEU A 302 -4.38 -18.39 0.43
N MET A 303 -3.61 -17.29 0.41
CA MET A 303 -2.52 -17.08 -0.54
C MET A 303 -1.38 -18.09 -0.33
N ILE A 304 -1.00 -18.35 0.92
CA ILE A 304 0.03 -19.35 1.25
C ILE A 304 -0.44 -20.74 0.83
N GLU A 305 -1.69 -21.10 1.12
CA GLU A 305 -2.27 -22.39 0.71
C GLU A 305 -2.30 -22.58 -0.82
N LEU A 306 -2.47 -21.50 -1.58
CA LEU A 306 -2.35 -21.48 -3.04
C LEU A 306 -0.91 -21.70 -3.54
N GLY A 307 0.10 -21.65 -2.67
CA GLY A 307 1.50 -21.63 -3.05
C GLY A 307 1.99 -20.28 -3.58
N CYS A 308 1.28 -19.19 -3.27
CA CYS A 308 1.76 -17.85 -3.59
C CYS A 308 2.92 -17.48 -2.66
N ASN A 309 3.95 -16.86 -3.22
CA ASN A 309 5.05 -16.27 -2.46
C ASN A 309 5.07 -14.73 -2.58
N SER A 310 4.12 -14.15 -3.33
CA SER A 310 4.04 -12.72 -3.54
C SER A 310 2.62 -12.19 -3.69
N VAL A 311 2.43 -10.90 -3.42
CA VAL A 311 1.18 -10.16 -3.61
C VAL A 311 1.48 -8.79 -4.22
N ARG A 312 0.60 -8.35 -5.13
CA ARG A 312 0.62 -6.98 -5.68
C ARG A 312 -0.56 -6.18 -5.11
N THR A 313 -0.28 -5.03 -4.51
CA THR A 313 -1.29 -4.17 -3.87
C THR A 313 -1.99 -3.27 -4.89
N SER A 314 -2.68 -3.91 -5.84
CA SER A 314 -3.42 -3.17 -6.85
C SER A 314 -4.61 -2.42 -6.25
N HIS A 315 -4.82 -1.12 -6.47
CA HIS A 315 -3.94 -0.19 -7.19
C HIS A 315 -3.62 1.00 -6.31
N TYR A 316 -3.13 0.72 -5.10
CA TYR A 316 -2.89 1.70 -4.05
C TYR A 316 -2.06 1.10 -2.90
N PRO A 317 -1.45 1.94 -2.03
CA PRO A 317 -0.77 1.46 -0.84
C PRO A 317 -1.73 0.74 0.11
N ASN A 318 -1.33 -0.40 0.67
CA ASN A 318 -2.18 -1.18 1.56
C ASN A 318 -2.03 -0.77 3.03
N ASP A 319 -2.93 -1.26 3.88
CA ASP A 319 -2.83 -1.08 5.33
C ASP A 319 -1.53 -1.68 5.88
N GLU A 320 -0.82 -0.93 6.72
CA GLU A 320 0.44 -1.37 7.35
C GLU A 320 0.30 -2.71 8.11
N ARG A 321 -0.90 -3.04 8.60
CA ARG A 321 -1.17 -4.33 9.27
C ARG A 321 -1.15 -5.50 8.29
N PHE A 322 -1.56 -5.27 7.04
CA PHE A 322 -1.43 -6.27 5.98
C PHE A 322 0.04 -6.42 5.59
N LEU A 323 0.77 -5.32 5.48
CA LEU A 323 2.22 -5.34 5.19
C LEU A 323 3.01 -6.02 6.32
N ASP A 324 2.61 -5.79 7.58
CA ASP A 324 3.13 -6.48 8.75
C ASP A 324 2.94 -8.00 8.70
N LEU A 325 1.77 -8.47 8.22
CA LEU A 325 1.54 -9.90 7.99
C LEU A 325 2.44 -10.45 6.89
N CYS A 326 2.66 -9.69 5.82
CA CYS A 326 3.55 -10.09 4.73
C CYS A 326 5.00 -10.17 5.20
N ASP A 327 5.44 -9.25 6.07
CA ASP A 327 6.77 -9.28 6.68
C ASP A 327 6.98 -10.54 7.53
N GLU A 328 6.01 -10.86 8.40
CA GLU A 328 6.06 -11.99 9.33
C GLU A 328 5.99 -13.34 8.63
N ARG A 329 5.36 -13.40 7.46
CA ARG A 329 5.03 -14.64 6.75
C ARG A 329 5.85 -14.84 5.47
N GLY A 330 6.83 -13.98 5.22
CA GLY A 330 7.72 -14.11 4.07
C GLY A 330 6.97 -14.01 2.72
N ILE A 331 6.03 -13.08 2.60
CA ILE A 331 5.32 -12.82 1.33
C ILE A 331 5.90 -11.56 0.68
N ALA A 332 6.47 -11.70 -0.51
CA ALA A 332 7.00 -10.55 -1.26
C ALA A 332 5.87 -9.62 -1.71
N VAL A 333 6.04 -8.32 -1.49
CA VAL A 333 5.08 -7.28 -1.85
C VAL A 333 5.63 -6.46 -3.01
N TRP A 334 4.83 -6.39 -4.07
CA TRP A 334 4.88 -5.30 -5.03
C TRP A 334 3.85 -4.28 -4.54
N GLU A 335 4.32 -3.13 -4.06
CA GLU A 335 3.44 -2.03 -3.64
C GLU A 335 3.46 -0.91 -4.68
N GLU A 336 2.28 -0.37 -4.99
CA GLU A 336 2.12 0.68 -5.99
C GLU A 336 1.34 1.89 -5.49
N ASN A 337 1.64 3.05 -6.04
CA ASN A 337 0.90 4.26 -5.71
C ASN A 337 -0.56 4.19 -6.22
N HIS A 338 -1.39 5.13 -5.77
CA HIS A 338 -2.79 5.14 -6.18
C HIS A 338 -3.00 5.71 -7.59
N ALA A 339 -3.15 4.83 -8.57
CA ALA A 339 -3.61 5.17 -9.92
C ALA A 339 -3.96 3.91 -10.71
N ARG A 340 -5.03 3.95 -11.51
CA ARG A 340 -5.41 2.86 -12.39
C ARG A 340 -6.08 3.37 -13.66
N GLY A 341 -5.49 3.07 -14.82
CA GLY A 341 -6.12 3.21 -16.14
C GLY A 341 -6.49 4.64 -16.49
N LEU A 342 -5.77 5.64 -15.95
CA LEU A 342 -6.09 7.04 -16.18
C LEU A 342 -5.66 7.44 -17.60
N SER A 343 -6.60 8.00 -18.34
CA SER A 343 -6.34 8.51 -19.69
C SER A 343 -5.37 9.70 -19.66
N LEU A 344 -4.83 10.06 -20.83
CA LEU A 344 -4.00 11.26 -20.93
C LEU A 344 -4.77 12.51 -20.45
N GLU A 345 -6.05 12.65 -20.81
CA GLU A 345 -6.89 13.76 -20.34
C GLU A 345 -6.97 13.84 -18.81
N GLN A 346 -7.15 12.69 -18.14
CA GLN A 346 -7.18 12.62 -16.68
C GLN A 346 -5.81 12.91 -16.07
N MET A 347 -4.72 12.48 -16.71
CA MET A 347 -3.36 12.80 -16.26
C MET A 347 -3.00 14.28 -16.45
N LEU A 348 -3.60 14.96 -17.43
CA LEU A 348 -3.43 16.41 -17.65
C LEU A 348 -4.30 17.25 -16.70
N HIS A 349 -5.10 16.62 -15.85
CA HIS A 349 -5.87 17.32 -14.83
C HIS A 349 -4.94 18.13 -13.90
N PRO A 350 -5.26 19.39 -13.55
CA PRO A 350 -4.37 20.25 -12.75
C PRO A 350 -3.94 19.64 -11.41
N ASN A 351 -4.81 18.83 -10.81
CA ASN A 351 -4.51 18.16 -9.54
C ASN A 351 -3.75 16.83 -9.67
N PHE A 352 -3.67 16.23 -10.86
CA PHE A 352 -3.06 14.90 -11.02
C PHE A 352 -1.60 14.87 -10.60
N GLY A 353 -0.82 15.86 -11.06
CA GLY A 353 0.62 15.94 -10.76
C GLY A 353 0.89 15.93 -9.26
N TRP A 354 0.34 16.90 -8.51
CA TRP A 354 0.62 16.98 -7.08
C TRP A 354 -0.02 15.83 -6.28
N GLN A 355 -1.22 15.34 -6.64
CA GLN A 355 -1.86 14.24 -5.92
C GLN A 355 -1.11 12.93 -6.09
N SER A 356 -0.70 12.58 -7.32
CA SER A 356 0.07 11.36 -7.58
C SER A 356 1.47 11.43 -6.96
N GLU A 357 2.13 12.59 -6.99
CA GLU A 357 3.41 12.80 -6.32
C GLU A 357 3.29 12.71 -4.79
N GLN A 358 2.23 13.28 -4.19
CA GLN A 358 1.98 13.21 -2.74
C GLN A 358 1.84 11.75 -2.29
N VAL A 359 0.94 10.98 -2.93
CA VAL A 359 0.72 9.57 -2.57
C VAL A 359 1.99 8.75 -2.73
N THR A 360 2.79 9.02 -3.77
CA THR A 360 4.08 8.35 -3.98
C THR A 360 5.06 8.62 -2.83
N ARG A 361 5.15 9.88 -2.35
CA ARG A 361 6.01 10.24 -1.22
C ARG A 361 5.53 9.61 0.08
N GLU A 362 4.24 9.72 0.36
CA GLU A 362 3.61 9.17 1.56
C GLU A 362 3.81 7.66 1.65
N MET A 363 3.50 6.92 0.57
CA MET A 363 3.72 5.47 0.47
C MET A 363 5.15 5.08 0.83
N VAL A 364 6.15 5.63 0.12
CA VAL A 364 7.55 5.23 0.33
C VAL A 364 8.04 5.62 1.72
N GLN A 365 7.65 6.81 2.23
CA GLN A 365 8.10 7.29 3.54
C GLN A 365 7.48 6.51 4.71
N GLN A 366 6.22 6.10 4.58
CA GLN A 366 5.48 5.39 5.62
C GLN A 366 5.86 3.91 5.65
N HIS A 367 6.06 3.30 4.49
CA HIS A 367 6.25 1.85 4.37
C HIS A 367 7.71 1.44 4.13
N PHE A 368 8.66 2.38 4.24
CA PHE A 368 10.09 2.20 3.94
C PHE A 368 10.71 0.97 4.60
N ASN A 369 10.33 0.70 5.85
CA ASN A 369 10.96 -0.28 6.71
C ASN A 369 10.45 -1.71 6.48
N HIS A 370 9.33 -1.90 5.76
CA HIS A 370 8.79 -3.24 5.47
C HIS A 370 9.74 -4.04 4.58
N PRO A 371 10.38 -5.12 5.09
CA PRO A 371 11.25 -5.97 4.27
C PRO A 371 10.46 -6.71 3.18
N SER A 372 9.17 -6.97 3.41
CA SER A 372 8.31 -7.65 2.43
C SER A 372 8.18 -6.89 1.12
N ILE A 373 8.22 -5.55 1.14
CA ILE A 373 8.18 -4.74 -0.07
C ILE A 373 9.49 -4.89 -0.84
N LEU A 374 9.43 -5.54 -1.99
CA LEU A 374 10.59 -5.76 -2.87
C LEU A 374 10.57 -4.85 -4.10
N ILE A 375 9.40 -4.33 -4.48
CA ILE A 375 9.22 -3.51 -5.68
C ILE A 375 8.31 -2.33 -5.35
N TRP A 376 8.76 -1.14 -5.70
CA TRP A 376 7.91 0.06 -5.75
C TRP A 376 7.39 0.27 -7.17
N ALA A 377 6.12 0.58 -7.31
CA ALA A 377 5.54 0.85 -8.61
C ALA A 377 4.57 2.01 -8.62
N ILE A 378 4.21 2.43 -9.84
CA ILE A 378 3.36 3.59 -10.06
C ILE A 378 2.41 3.37 -11.24
N LEU A 379 1.31 4.14 -11.26
CA LEU A 379 0.55 4.47 -12.46
C LEU A 379 0.08 3.27 -13.31
N ASN A 380 -0.48 2.23 -12.69
CA ASN A 380 -1.00 1.07 -13.41
C ASN A 380 -1.87 1.48 -14.62
N GLU A 381 -1.52 0.99 -15.81
CA GLU A 381 -2.29 1.18 -17.05
C GLU A 381 -2.58 2.64 -17.45
N CYS A 382 -1.88 3.62 -16.88
CA CYS A 382 -2.03 5.03 -17.28
C CYS A 382 -1.39 5.27 -18.66
N ALA A 383 -1.50 6.49 -19.20
CA ALA A 383 -1.07 6.84 -20.56
C ALA A 383 0.47 6.89 -20.81
N SER A 384 1.20 5.84 -20.46
CA SER A 384 2.65 5.71 -20.67
C SER A 384 3.08 5.62 -22.14
N ASN A 385 2.13 5.44 -23.06
CA ASN A 385 2.34 5.49 -24.51
C ASN A 385 2.38 6.92 -25.10
N THR A 386 2.34 7.95 -24.25
CA THR A 386 2.37 9.38 -24.64
C THR A 386 3.57 10.10 -24.02
N GLU A 387 4.04 11.19 -24.63
CA GLU A 387 5.18 11.96 -24.10
C GLU A 387 4.83 12.69 -22.80
N GLU A 388 3.63 13.26 -22.74
CA GLU A 388 3.09 13.93 -21.56
C GLU A 388 2.89 12.95 -20.40
N GLY A 389 2.32 11.77 -20.70
CA GLY A 389 2.21 10.70 -19.71
C GLY A 389 3.59 10.27 -19.20
N ARG A 390 4.54 10.02 -20.10
CA ARG A 390 5.93 9.67 -19.77
C ARG A 390 6.59 10.67 -18.80
N ALA A 391 6.30 11.97 -18.92
CA ALA A 391 6.82 12.97 -17.99
C ALA A 391 6.37 12.71 -16.54
N HIS A 392 5.11 12.30 -16.32
CA HIS A 392 4.61 11.92 -14.99
C HIS A 392 5.27 10.64 -14.47
N TYR A 393 5.47 9.63 -15.32
CA TYR A 393 6.20 8.41 -14.94
C TYR A 393 7.63 8.72 -14.51
N ALA A 394 8.37 9.48 -15.32
CA ALA A 394 9.76 9.88 -15.01
C ALA A 394 9.84 10.63 -13.67
N LYS A 395 8.91 11.55 -13.42
CA LYS A 395 8.85 12.33 -12.19
C LYS A 395 8.63 11.44 -10.96
N GLN A 396 7.65 10.55 -10.99
CA GLN A 396 7.32 9.69 -9.86
C GLN A 396 8.36 8.60 -9.60
N LEU A 397 8.94 8.00 -10.65
CA LEU A 397 10.06 7.07 -10.52
C LEU A 397 11.30 7.75 -9.94
N THR A 398 11.54 9.02 -10.29
CA THR A 398 12.62 9.83 -9.69
C THR A 398 12.37 10.05 -8.20
N ILE A 399 11.14 10.41 -7.81
CA ILE A 399 10.76 10.58 -6.39
C ILE A 399 11.04 9.30 -5.60
N ILE A 400 10.65 8.14 -6.13
CA ILE A 400 10.95 6.87 -5.47
C ILE A 400 12.46 6.67 -5.34
N GLY A 401 13.23 6.87 -6.41
CA GLY A 401 14.69 6.69 -6.36
C GLY A 401 15.42 7.66 -5.41
N GLU A 402 14.89 8.87 -5.23
CA GLU A 402 15.41 9.84 -4.25
C GLU A 402 15.08 9.46 -2.80
N LEU A 403 13.91 8.85 -2.57
CA LEU A 403 13.45 8.46 -1.23
C LEU A 403 14.01 7.10 -0.81
N ASP A 404 14.02 6.13 -1.72
CA ASP A 404 14.45 4.76 -1.50
C ASP A 404 15.24 4.22 -2.72
N PRO A 405 16.58 4.34 -2.68
CA PRO A 405 17.44 3.76 -3.70
C PRO A 405 17.69 2.26 -3.51
N SER A 406 17.17 1.65 -2.44
CA SER A 406 17.46 0.25 -2.06
C SER A 406 16.55 -0.78 -2.71
N ARG A 407 15.49 -0.34 -3.41
CA ARG A 407 14.51 -1.20 -4.06
C ARG A 407 14.36 -0.87 -5.55
N PRO A 408 14.20 -1.87 -6.44
CA PRO A 408 13.90 -1.63 -7.84
C PRO A 408 12.51 -1.03 -8.02
N ARG A 409 12.34 -0.33 -9.14
CA ARG A 409 11.07 0.29 -9.53
C ARG A 409 10.45 -0.41 -10.74
N SER A 410 9.13 -0.36 -10.82
CA SER A 410 8.34 -0.94 -11.92
C SER A 410 7.09 -0.10 -12.20
N PHE A 411 6.35 -0.48 -13.23
CA PHE A 411 4.97 -0.08 -13.47
C PHE A 411 4.31 -1.14 -14.35
N ALA A 412 2.98 -1.27 -14.27
CA ALA A 412 2.21 -2.24 -15.04
C ALA A 412 1.62 -1.58 -16.29
N SER A 413 2.03 -2.04 -17.49
CA SER A 413 1.57 -1.48 -18.77
C SER A 413 0.65 -2.43 -19.53
N HIS A 414 -0.32 -1.87 -20.26
CA HIS A 414 -1.14 -2.59 -21.25
C HIS A 414 -0.88 -2.12 -22.70
N HIS A 415 0.09 -1.23 -22.93
CA HIS A 415 0.28 -0.53 -24.21
C HIS A 415 1.10 -1.31 -25.25
N ARG A 416 1.56 -2.52 -24.92
CA ARG A 416 2.22 -3.45 -25.84
C ARG A 416 3.42 -2.78 -26.57
N ASP A 417 3.38 -2.71 -27.90
CA ASP A 417 4.40 -2.14 -28.76
C ASP A 417 4.41 -0.61 -28.81
N GLN A 418 3.45 0.04 -28.15
CA GLN A 418 3.36 1.51 -28.06
C GLN A 418 3.96 2.06 -26.76
N GLU A 419 4.49 1.21 -25.89
CA GLU A 419 5.05 1.63 -24.62
C GLU A 419 6.26 2.56 -24.83
N LYS A 420 6.35 3.64 -24.05
CA LYS A 420 7.45 4.60 -24.13
C LYS A 420 8.28 4.67 -22.87
N CYS A 421 7.92 3.99 -21.77
CA CYS A 421 8.47 4.20 -20.43
C CYS A 421 9.35 3.06 -19.90
N PHE A 422 9.54 1.97 -20.65
CA PHE A 422 10.29 0.81 -20.16
C PHE A 422 11.78 1.07 -19.90
N ASP A 423 12.37 2.11 -20.47
CA ASP A 423 13.72 2.56 -20.15
C ASP A 423 13.84 3.19 -18.74
N LEU A 424 12.75 3.73 -18.18
CA LEU A 424 12.76 4.49 -16.91
C LEU A 424 12.79 3.64 -15.63
N ALA A 425 12.41 2.36 -15.72
CA ALA A 425 12.26 1.46 -14.57
C ALA A 425 13.24 0.29 -14.63
N GLU A 426 13.58 -0.30 -13.49
CA GLU A 426 14.50 -1.45 -13.41
C GLU A 426 13.85 -2.76 -13.85
N ILE A 427 12.51 -2.86 -13.77
CA ILE A 427 11.72 -4.04 -14.12
C ILE A 427 10.66 -3.63 -15.14
N VAL A 428 10.50 -4.42 -16.21
CA VAL A 428 9.43 -4.22 -17.21
C VAL A 428 8.26 -5.13 -16.91
N SER A 429 7.04 -4.61 -16.99
CA SER A 429 5.86 -5.40 -16.63
C SER A 429 4.65 -5.14 -17.50
N PHE A 430 3.90 -6.22 -17.76
CA PHE A 430 2.75 -6.20 -18.64
C PHE A 430 1.48 -6.78 -18.00
N ASN A 431 0.37 -6.11 -18.27
CA ASN A 431 -0.98 -6.63 -18.07
C ASN A 431 -1.48 -7.23 -19.40
N LEU A 432 -1.65 -8.55 -19.45
CA LEU A 432 -2.03 -9.29 -20.66
C LEU A 432 -3.11 -10.31 -20.32
N TYR A 433 -4.16 -10.35 -21.15
CA TYR A 433 -5.34 -11.20 -20.90
C TYR A 433 -5.64 -12.18 -22.06
N PRO A 434 -4.66 -12.97 -22.53
CA PRO A 434 -4.89 -13.97 -23.57
C PRO A 434 -5.83 -15.07 -23.08
N GLY A 435 -6.77 -15.47 -23.95
CA GLY A 435 -7.85 -16.39 -23.66
C GLY A 435 -9.10 -15.72 -23.05
N TRP A 436 -8.96 -14.50 -22.52
CA TRP A 436 -10.07 -13.73 -21.96
C TRP A 436 -10.51 -12.59 -22.88
N TYR A 437 -9.74 -11.50 -22.99
CA TYR A 437 -10.08 -10.37 -23.86
C TYR A 437 -9.65 -10.58 -25.31
N THR A 438 -8.64 -11.41 -25.53
CA THR A 438 -8.15 -11.78 -26.86
C THR A 438 -8.06 -13.30 -26.99
N ASP A 439 -8.06 -13.81 -28.21
CA ASP A 439 -7.88 -15.25 -28.49
C ASP A 439 -6.40 -15.60 -28.77
N GLU A 440 -5.48 -14.70 -28.41
CA GLU A 440 -4.04 -14.91 -28.50
C GLU A 440 -3.59 -16.07 -27.60
N LYS A 441 -2.53 -16.78 -27.98
CA LYS A 441 -1.96 -17.85 -27.16
C LYS A 441 -1.02 -17.26 -26.11
N PRO A 442 -1.11 -17.67 -24.83
CA PRO A 442 -0.32 -17.05 -23.76
C PRO A 442 1.19 -17.05 -23.99
N GLY A 443 1.74 -18.16 -24.49
CA GLY A 443 3.18 -18.28 -24.73
C GLY A 443 3.67 -17.39 -25.88
N GLU A 444 3.01 -17.46 -27.03
CA GLU A 444 3.35 -16.63 -28.19
C GLU A 444 3.23 -15.13 -27.86
N LEU A 445 2.20 -14.75 -27.10
CA LEU A 445 2.03 -13.36 -26.64
C LEU A 445 3.12 -12.95 -25.64
N ALA A 446 3.56 -13.83 -24.74
CA ALA A 446 4.64 -13.53 -23.81
C ALA A 446 6.00 -13.37 -24.51
N ASP A 447 6.27 -14.15 -25.56
CA ASP A 447 7.50 -14.02 -26.37
C ASP A 447 7.47 -12.69 -27.17
N LEU A 448 6.30 -12.33 -27.67
CA LEU A 448 6.08 -11.07 -28.37
C LEU A 448 6.20 -9.87 -27.41
N ALA A 449 5.64 -9.97 -26.21
CA ALA A 449 5.77 -8.95 -25.17
C ALA A 449 7.23 -8.73 -24.75
N ARG A 450 8.01 -9.81 -24.63
CA ARG A 450 9.45 -9.73 -24.39
C ARG A 450 10.16 -8.96 -25.52
N SER A 451 9.82 -9.27 -26.77
CA SER A 451 10.37 -8.60 -27.96
C SER A 451 10.04 -7.10 -27.99
N TRP A 452 8.81 -6.71 -27.63
CA TRP A 452 8.43 -5.30 -27.49
C TRP A 452 9.23 -4.62 -26.39
N ALA A 453 9.30 -5.21 -25.20
CA ALA A 453 10.06 -4.63 -24.11
C ALA A 453 11.55 -4.45 -24.47
N ASP A 454 12.17 -5.43 -25.13
CA ASP A 454 13.56 -5.31 -25.59
C ASP A 454 13.75 -4.13 -26.55
N ALA A 455 12.86 -3.98 -27.53
CA ALA A 455 12.90 -2.87 -28.49
C ALA A 455 12.63 -1.48 -27.87
N LEU A 456 11.95 -1.44 -26.71
CA LEU A 456 11.44 -0.21 -26.08
C LEU A 456 12.21 0.18 -24.80
N GLY A 457 13.47 -0.27 -24.67
CA GLY A 457 14.36 0.12 -23.57
C GLY A 457 14.34 -0.81 -22.36
N GLY A 458 13.70 -1.97 -22.49
CA GLY A 458 13.62 -3.04 -21.50
C GLY A 458 14.63 -4.18 -21.70
N GLU A 459 15.52 -4.09 -22.69
CA GLU A 459 16.53 -5.13 -22.97
C GLU A 459 17.39 -5.41 -21.74
N GLY A 460 17.57 -6.69 -21.42
CA GLY A 460 18.36 -7.13 -20.26
C GLY A 460 17.70 -6.91 -18.89
N LYS A 461 16.49 -6.33 -18.84
CA LYS A 461 15.73 -6.13 -17.59
C LYS A 461 14.85 -7.33 -17.27
N PRO A 462 14.63 -7.66 -15.98
CA PRO A 462 13.65 -8.66 -15.57
C PRO A 462 12.25 -8.30 -16.08
N MET A 463 11.46 -9.33 -16.45
CA MET A 463 10.08 -9.15 -16.89
C MET A 463 9.08 -9.78 -15.93
N ILE A 464 8.00 -9.07 -15.63
CA ILE A 464 6.86 -9.58 -14.86
C ILE A 464 5.60 -9.54 -15.74
N ILE A 465 4.78 -10.59 -15.69
CA ILE A 465 3.38 -10.51 -16.11
C ILE A 465 2.57 -10.06 -14.90
N SER A 466 2.27 -8.76 -14.82
CA SER A 466 1.68 -8.11 -13.64
C SER A 466 0.18 -8.35 -13.51
N GLU A 467 -0.50 -8.70 -14.62
CA GLU A 467 -1.89 -9.14 -14.61
C GLU A 467 -2.17 -10.14 -15.73
N PHE A 468 -2.87 -11.21 -15.39
CA PHE A 468 -3.51 -12.12 -16.32
C PHE A 468 -4.65 -12.87 -15.62
N GLY A 469 -5.65 -13.33 -16.37
CA GLY A 469 -6.78 -14.05 -15.81
C GLY A 469 -8.04 -13.95 -16.67
N GLY A 470 -9.18 -14.26 -16.09
CA GLY A 470 -10.49 -14.15 -16.75
C GLY A 470 -11.62 -14.20 -15.73
N ASP A 471 -12.82 -13.74 -16.11
CA ASP A 471 -13.95 -13.78 -15.19
C ASP A 471 -14.42 -15.24 -14.99
N GLY A 472 -14.72 -15.58 -13.74
CA GLY A 472 -15.43 -16.79 -13.35
C GLY A 472 -16.47 -16.43 -12.30
N PHE A 473 -17.75 -16.63 -12.59
CA PHE A 473 -18.83 -16.31 -11.65
C PHE A 473 -19.00 -17.48 -10.68
N TYR A 474 -18.81 -17.22 -9.38
CA TYR A 474 -18.94 -18.26 -8.36
C TYR A 474 -20.30 -18.96 -8.45
N GLY A 475 -20.28 -20.30 -8.59
CA GLY A 475 -21.46 -21.13 -8.75
C GLY A 475 -21.97 -21.29 -10.19
N PHE A 476 -21.51 -20.48 -11.15
CA PHE A 476 -21.84 -20.67 -12.56
C PHE A 476 -20.89 -21.68 -13.19
N ARG A 477 -21.43 -22.87 -13.45
CA ARG A 477 -20.69 -24.02 -13.95
C ARG A 477 -21.30 -24.52 -15.23
N SER A 478 -20.45 -24.92 -16.18
CA SER A 478 -20.93 -25.35 -17.49
C SER A 478 -20.04 -26.42 -18.12
N PRO A 479 -20.61 -27.55 -18.59
CA PRO A 479 -19.85 -28.54 -19.35
C PRO A 479 -19.34 -27.99 -20.70
N ASN A 480 -19.93 -26.91 -21.20
CA ASN A 480 -19.50 -26.24 -22.44
C ASN A 480 -18.34 -25.28 -22.21
N ARG A 481 -18.04 -24.93 -20.96
CA ARG A 481 -16.90 -24.09 -20.56
C ARG A 481 -16.89 -22.73 -21.28
N GLU A 482 -18.05 -22.07 -21.39
CA GLU A 482 -18.10 -20.71 -21.92
C GLU A 482 -17.47 -19.68 -20.98
N LYS A 483 -17.10 -18.50 -21.52
CA LYS A 483 -16.54 -17.39 -20.74
C LYS A 483 -17.49 -17.01 -19.59
N GLY A 484 -16.93 -16.85 -18.40
CA GLY A 484 -17.67 -16.63 -17.16
C GLY A 484 -17.94 -17.90 -16.34
N SER A 485 -17.91 -19.09 -16.94
CA SER A 485 -17.98 -20.34 -16.15
C SER A 485 -16.70 -20.56 -15.35
N GLU A 486 -16.80 -21.16 -14.17
CA GLU A 486 -15.64 -21.50 -13.35
C GLU A 486 -14.67 -22.45 -14.07
N GLU A 487 -15.19 -23.40 -14.86
CA GLU A 487 -14.36 -24.30 -15.66
C GLU A 487 -13.52 -23.55 -16.71
N ARG A 488 -14.07 -22.50 -17.33
CA ARG A 488 -13.34 -21.69 -18.32
C ARG A 488 -12.32 -20.76 -17.67
N GLN A 489 -12.65 -20.19 -16.51
CA GLN A 489 -11.69 -19.41 -15.72
C GLN A 489 -10.46 -20.26 -15.39
N ALA A 490 -10.68 -21.49 -14.91
CA ALA A 490 -9.61 -22.43 -14.60
C ALA A 490 -8.74 -22.76 -15.84
N ASP A 491 -9.34 -23.00 -17.01
CA ASP A 491 -8.58 -23.27 -18.24
C ASP A 491 -7.67 -22.11 -18.66
N ILE A 492 -8.21 -20.89 -18.59
CA ILE A 492 -7.47 -19.68 -18.97
C ILE A 492 -6.28 -19.52 -18.05
N ILE A 493 -6.50 -19.60 -16.72
CA ILE A 493 -5.42 -19.46 -15.75
C ILE A 493 -4.37 -20.58 -15.90
N ALA A 494 -4.78 -21.84 -16.05
CA ALA A 494 -3.87 -22.96 -16.27
C ALA A 494 -2.99 -22.76 -17.52
N SER A 495 -3.60 -22.34 -18.63
CA SER A 495 -2.90 -22.13 -19.89
C SER A 495 -1.85 -21.01 -19.79
N ASN A 496 -2.20 -19.93 -19.08
CA ASN A 496 -1.28 -18.82 -18.81
C ASN A 496 -0.13 -19.25 -17.88
N LEU A 497 -0.45 -19.87 -16.74
CA LEU A 497 0.55 -20.34 -15.78
C LEU A 497 1.54 -21.31 -16.41
N LYS A 498 1.06 -22.29 -17.18
CA LYS A 498 1.93 -23.22 -17.91
C LYS A 498 2.90 -22.47 -18.82
N ALA A 499 2.38 -21.55 -19.65
CA ALA A 499 3.21 -20.79 -20.58
C ALA A 499 4.25 -19.93 -19.86
N TYR A 500 3.87 -19.28 -18.76
CA TYR A 500 4.77 -18.37 -18.07
C TYR A 500 5.83 -19.09 -17.25
N MET A 501 5.50 -20.21 -16.61
CA MET A 501 6.45 -21.02 -15.84
C MET A 501 7.48 -21.74 -16.71
N GLU A 502 7.18 -22.00 -17.99
CA GLU A 502 8.13 -22.58 -18.96
C GLU A 502 9.16 -21.56 -19.49
N ARG A 503 9.01 -20.25 -19.17
CA ARG A 503 9.84 -19.17 -19.71
C ARG A 503 10.75 -18.60 -18.63
N GLU A 504 12.04 -18.90 -18.75
CA GLU A 504 13.03 -18.47 -17.76
C GLU A 504 13.12 -16.94 -17.60
N TYR A 505 12.88 -16.16 -18.65
CA TYR A 505 12.99 -14.69 -18.58
C TYR A 505 11.84 -14.02 -17.79
N ILE A 506 10.78 -14.76 -17.45
CA ILE A 506 9.70 -14.27 -16.60
C ILE A 506 10.12 -14.42 -15.13
N SER A 507 10.31 -13.28 -14.46
CA SER A 507 10.68 -13.19 -13.04
C SER A 507 9.45 -13.03 -12.13
N GLY A 508 8.25 -12.91 -12.70
CA GLY A 508 7.03 -12.86 -11.89
C GLY A 508 5.76 -13.01 -12.70
N MET A 509 4.73 -13.53 -12.07
CA MET A 509 3.39 -13.72 -12.62
C MET A 509 2.34 -13.47 -11.54
N PHE A 510 1.48 -12.47 -11.77
CA PHE A 510 0.44 -12.06 -10.84
C PHE A 510 -0.93 -12.29 -11.46
N ILE A 511 -1.68 -13.24 -10.89
CA ILE A 511 -3.04 -13.52 -11.32
C ILE A 511 -3.91 -12.31 -10.94
N TRP A 512 -4.67 -11.79 -11.90
CA TRP A 512 -5.75 -10.87 -11.65
C TRP A 512 -7.04 -11.69 -11.48
N GLN A 513 -7.56 -11.87 -10.25
CA GLN A 513 -7.07 -11.33 -8.97
C GLN A 513 -7.35 -12.31 -7.82
N PHE A 514 -6.98 -11.94 -6.58
CA PHE A 514 -7.20 -12.76 -5.39
C PHE A 514 -8.69 -13.01 -5.14
N SER A 515 -9.46 -11.96 -4.90
CA SER A 515 -10.90 -12.05 -4.63
C SER A 515 -11.70 -11.18 -5.59
N ASP A 516 -12.96 -11.54 -5.82
CA ASP A 516 -13.89 -10.63 -6.50
C ASP A 516 -14.03 -9.34 -5.69
N CYS A 517 -14.14 -8.19 -6.37
CA CYS A 517 -14.25 -6.88 -5.74
C CYS A 517 -15.44 -6.07 -6.31
N ARG A 518 -15.96 -5.15 -5.50
CA ARG A 518 -17.00 -4.20 -5.93
C ARG A 518 -16.38 -3.16 -6.88
N VAL A 519 -17.15 -2.76 -7.89
CA VAL A 519 -16.76 -1.66 -8.80
C VAL A 519 -17.82 -0.56 -8.81
N THR A 520 -17.53 0.57 -9.45
CA THR A 520 -18.53 1.64 -9.63
C THR A 520 -19.61 1.24 -10.64
N GLU A 521 -20.81 1.81 -10.53
CA GLU A 521 -21.86 1.66 -11.55
C GLU A 521 -21.65 2.59 -12.76
N GLY A 522 -20.92 3.70 -12.58
CA GLY A 522 -20.73 4.75 -13.59
C GLY A 522 -19.86 4.35 -14.79
N LEU A 523 -19.85 5.18 -15.83
CA LEU A 523 -18.95 5.10 -17.01
C LEU A 523 -18.93 3.75 -17.76
N GLY A 524 -20.04 3.01 -17.77
CA GLY A 524 -20.18 1.78 -18.56
C GLY A 524 -19.67 0.50 -17.89
N TRP A 525 -19.15 0.59 -16.66
CA TRP A 525 -18.74 -0.58 -15.88
C TRP A 525 -19.91 -1.55 -15.66
N LEU A 526 -21.14 -1.06 -15.46
CA LEU A 526 -22.35 -1.89 -15.36
C LEU A 526 -22.53 -2.86 -16.53
N LEU A 527 -22.17 -2.47 -17.75
CA LEU A 527 -22.33 -3.30 -18.95
C LEU A 527 -21.22 -4.34 -19.11
N ASN A 528 -20.04 -4.07 -18.54
CA ASN A 528 -18.84 -4.89 -18.69
C ASN A 528 -18.46 -5.66 -17.41
N ARG A 529 -19.21 -5.48 -16.32
CA ARG A 529 -19.01 -6.08 -15.01
C ARG A 529 -20.34 -6.57 -14.46
N SER A 530 -20.58 -7.87 -14.61
CA SER A 530 -21.78 -8.50 -14.09
C SER A 530 -21.92 -8.26 -12.58
N CYS A 531 -23.13 -7.91 -12.15
CA CYS A 531 -23.45 -7.58 -10.77
C CYS A 531 -22.60 -6.43 -10.17
N THR A 532 -22.04 -5.56 -11.03
CA THR A 532 -21.16 -4.46 -10.61
C THR A 532 -19.96 -4.97 -9.82
N ARG A 533 -19.36 -6.08 -10.29
CA ARG A 533 -18.19 -6.72 -9.71
C ARG A 533 -17.16 -7.08 -10.76
N ASN A 534 -15.88 -6.93 -10.43
CA ASN A 534 -14.81 -7.59 -11.17
C ASN A 534 -14.71 -9.03 -10.66
N SER A 535 -15.12 -10.00 -11.50
CA SER A 535 -15.35 -11.39 -11.10
C SER A 535 -14.17 -12.32 -11.44
N LYS A 536 -12.96 -11.75 -11.55
CA LYS A 536 -11.73 -12.48 -11.88
C LYS A 536 -11.04 -13.07 -10.65
N GLY A 537 -11.61 -12.91 -9.47
CA GLY A 537 -11.12 -13.50 -8.24
C GLY A 537 -10.97 -15.01 -8.37
N ILE A 538 -9.88 -15.57 -7.83
CA ILE A 538 -9.71 -17.02 -7.64
C ILE A 538 -10.53 -17.53 -6.45
N VAL A 539 -10.82 -16.64 -5.50
CA VAL A 539 -11.92 -16.77 -4.55
C VAL A 539 -12.99 -15.73 -4.87
N ASP A 540 -14.22 -15.97 -4.46
CA ASP A 540 -15.26 -14.94 -4.55
C ASP A 540 -15.09 -13.84 -3.49
N GLU A 541 -16.00 -12.87 -3.46
CA GLU A 541 -15.94 -11.75 -2.52
C GLU A 541 -15.98 -12.17 -1.03
N TYR A 542 -16.57 -13.33 -0.73
CA TYR A 542 -16.67 -13.93 0.61
C TYR A 542 -15.52 -14.90 0.92
N ARG A 543 -14.49 -14.92 0.07
CA ARG A 543 -13.32 -15.81 0.16
C ARG A 543 -13.73 -17.29 0.07
N ARG A 544 -14.73 -17.61 -0.74
CA ARG A 544 -15.10 -18.98 -1.12
C ARG A 544 -14.27 -19.38 -2.35
N PRO A 545 -13.50 -20.48 -2.30
CA PRO A 545 -12.72 -20.95 -3.43
C PRO A 545 -13.58 -21.25 -4.67
N LYS A 546 -13.19 -20.72 -5.83
CA LYS A 546 -13.69 -21.15 -7.15
C LYS A 546 -12.90 -22.36 -7.66
N LEU A 547 -13.33 -23.00 -8.74
CA LEU A 547 -12.58 -24.10 -9.38
C LEU A 547 -11.15 -23.70 -9.80
N ALA A 548 -10.94 -22.42 -10.10
CA ALA A 548 -9.62 -21.89 -10.42
C ALA A 548 -8.64 -21.97 -9.23
N TYR A 549 -9.12 -21.94 -7.98
CA TYR A 549 -8.29 -21.99 -6.77
C TYR A 549 -7.37 -23.23 -6.77
N GLU A 550 -7.96 -24.41 -6.95
CA GLU A 550 -7.21 -25.67 -6.97
C GLU A 550 -6.35 -25.82 -8.23
N THR A 551 -6.73 -25.13 -9.31
CA THR A 551 -5.88 -25.07 -10.51
C THR A 551 -4.60 -24.29 -10.24
N VAL A 552 -4.72 -23.10 -9.65
CA VAL A 552 -3.56 -22.28 -9.26
C VAL A 552 -2.67 -23.03 -8.27
N ARG A 553 -3.25 -23.61 -7.23
CA ARG A 553 -2.53 -24.38 -6.21
C ARG A 553 -1.65 -25.47 -6.82
N ARG A 554 -2.21 -26.31 -7.70
CA ARG A 554 -1.45 -27.37 -8.37
C ARG A 554 -0.27 -26.84 -9.19
N HIS A 555 -0.46 -25.72 -9.89
CA HIS A 555 0.62 -25.11 -10.68
C HIS A 555 1.71 -24.50 -9.80
N PHE A 556 1.35 -23.72 -8.78
CA PHE A 556 2.33 -23.03 -7.93
C PHE A 556 3.10 -23.98 -6.99
N MET A 557 2.43 -25.01 -6.46
CA MET A 557 3.02 -26.05 -5.61
C MET A 557 3.75 -27.16 -6.40
N GLY A 558 3.55 -27.24 -7.72
CA GLY A 558 4.13 -28.31 -8.54
C GLY A 558 3.46 -29.68 -8.36
N GLU A 559 2.22 -29.72 -7.86
CA GLU A 559 1.43 -30.93 -7.69
C GLU A 559 0.85 -31.37 -9.04
N HIS A 560 1.66 -32.09 -9.83
CA HIS A 560 1.21 -32.73 -11.06
C HIS A 560 0.76 -34.17 -10.76
N ASN A 561 -0.56 -34.36 -10.60
CA ASN A 561 -1.33 -35.61 -10.46
C ASN A 561 -1.65 -36.07 -9.02
N ILE A 562 -2.95 -36.04 -8.69
CA ILE A 562 -3.66 -37.18 -8.10
C ILE A 562 -4.75 -37.58 -9.10
#